data_AF-A0A9W7TYB7-F1
#
_entry.id   AF-A0A9W7TYB7-F1
#
_cell.length_a   1.000
_cell.length_b   1.000
_cell.length_c   1.000
_cell.angle_alpha   90.00
_cell.angle_beta   90.00
_cell.angle_gamma   90.00
#
_symmetry.space_group_name_H-M   'P 1'
#
loop_
_entity.id
_entity.type
_entity.pdbx_description
1 polymer ?
#
loop_
_entity_poly.entity_id
_entity_poly.type
_entity_poly.pdbx_seq_one_letter_code
_entity_poly.pdbx_strand_id
1 'polypeptide(L)'
;MNPLVVMAFLVPLLLPTSSGKATDLHRFWEQTCGDCHPHAADWARRFLTVKDGKLQGRHHTDDLIVFLQHHYLPQNLVQPMYDMLLAQAST
;
A
#
# COMPACT_ATOMS: atom_id res chain seq x y z
N MET A 1 -57.49 18.92 3.97
CA MET A 1 -56.10 19.08 4.46
C MET A 1 -55.58 17.68 4.76
N ASN A 2 -54.86 17.06 3.83
CA ASN A 2 -54.31 15.71 3.99
C ASN A 2 -53.01 15.75 4.80
N PRO A 3 -52.82 14.92 5.84
CA PRO A 3 -51.50 14.72 6.41
C PRO A 3 -50.74 13.68 5.57
N LEU A 4 -49.69 14.13 4.89
CA LEU A 4 -48.68 13.26 4.28
C LEU A 4 -47.93 12.53 5.39
N VAL A 5 -48.13 11.21 5.46
CA VAL A 5 -47.36 10.28 6.31
C VAL A 5 -45.97 10.15 5.71
N VAL A 6 -44.94 10.59 6.43
CA VAL A 6 -43.54 10.40 6.06
C VAL A 6 -43.14 8.97 6.44
N MET A 7 -43.08 8.06 5.45
CA MET A 7 -42.46 6.75 5.63
C MET A 7 -40.94 6.90 5.67
N ALA A 8 -40.35 6.76 6.86
CA ALA A 8 -38.91 6.59 7.02
C ALA A 8 -38.52 5.15 6.62
N PHE A 9 -37.95 4.99 5.42
CA PHE A 9 -37.30 3.74 5.02
C PHE A 9 -35.89 3.68 5.62
N LEU A 10 -35.74 2.89 6.70
CA LEU A 10 -34.46 2.42 7.20
C LEU A 10 -33.92 1.36 6.23
N VAL A 11 -33.08 1.77 5.27
CA VAL A 11 -32.34 0.84 4.41
C VAL A 11 -31.05 0.45 5.14
N PRO A 12 -30.86 -0.82 5.52
CA PRO A 12 -29.59 -1.26 6.09
C PRO A 12 -28.51 -1.20 5.00
N LEU A 13 -27.50 -0.36 5.24
CA LEU A 13 -26.33 -0.19 4.38
C LEU A 13 -25.46 -1.47 4.46
N LEU A 14 -25.82 -2.49 3.69
CA LEU A 14 -24.98 -3.65 3.42
C LEU A 14 -23.85 -3.21 2.48
N LEU A 15 -22.73 -2.76 3.05
CA LEU A 15 -21.51 -2.53 2.29
C LEU A 15 -21.02 -3.88 1.75
N PRO A 16 -20.89 -4.07 0.42
CA PRO A 16 -20.27 -5.27 -0.11
C PRO A 16 -18.81 -5.26 0.33
N THR A 17 -18.42 -6.23 1.15
CA THR A 17 -17.00 -6.51 1.39
C THR A 17 -16.43 -7.05 0.09
N SER A 18 -15.72 -6.20 -0.65
CA SER A 18 -14.98 -6.63 -1.84
C SER A 18 -13.88 -7.58 -1.39
N SER A 19 -14.16 -8.88 -1.45
CA SER A 19 -13.18 -9.96 -1.28
C SER A 19 -12.32 -10.06 -2.55
N GLY A 20 -11.60 -9.00 -2.90
CA GLY A 20 -10.45 -9.12 -3.77
C GLY A 20 -9.37 -9.92 -3.04
N LYS A 21 -8.81 -10.97 -3.66
CA LYS A 21 -7.63 -11.64 -3.10
C LYS A 21 -6.53 -10.61 -2.92
N ALA A 22 -6.18 -10.29 -1.67
CA ALA A 22 -5.06 -9.42 -1.38
C ALA A 22 -3.78 -10.03 -1.97
N THR A 23 -3.00 -9.21 -2.67
CA THR A 23 -1.72 -9.66 -3.22
C THR A 23 -0.76 -9.99 -2.09
N ASP A 24 -0.15 -11.16 -2.14
CA ASP A 24 1.00 -11.48 -1.28
C ASP A 24 2.21 -10.67 -1.74
N LEU A 25 2.48 -9.58 -1.02
CA LEU A 25 3.53 -8.63 -1.39
C LEU A 25 4.94 -9.21 -1.22
N HIS A 26 5.13 -10.13 -0.28
CA HIS A 26 6.44 -10.78 -0.11
C HIS A 26 6.72 -11.68 -1.30
N ARG A 27 5.74 -12.50 -1.70
CA ARG A 27 5.86 -13.31 -2.91
C ARG A 27 6.04 -12.46 -4.16
N PHE A 28 5.28 -11.36 -4.28
CA PHE A 28 5.43 -10.44 -5.41
C PHE A 28 6.86 -9.88 -5.50
N TRP A 29 7.44 -9.44 -4.37
CA TRP A 29 8.81 -8.95 -4.31
C TRP A 29 9.81 -10.01 -4.80
N GLU A 30 9.76 -11.21 -4.26
CA GLU A 30 10.70 -12.28 -4.63
C GLU A 30 10.61 -12.61 -6.13
N GLN A 31 9.41 -12.57 -6.71
CA GLN A 31 9.20 -12.91 -8.12
C GLN A 31 9.48 -11.77 -9.11
N THR A 32 9.36 -10.51 -8.68
CA THR A 32 9.41 -9.34 -9.58
C THR A 32 10.67 -8.50 -9.37
N CYS A 33 11.13 -8.42 -8.13
CA CYS A 33 12.25 -7.56 -7.71
C CYS A 33 13.50 -8.36 -7.31
N GLY A 34 13.35 -9.64 -6.98
CA GLY A 34 14.40 -10.50 -6.41
C GLY A 34 15.62 -10.74 -7.31
N ASP A 35 15.48 -10.59 -8.63
CA ASP A 35 16.60 -10.73 -9.56
C ASP A 35 17.60 -9.56 -9.47
N CYS A 36 17.12 -8.38 -9.03
CA CYS A 36 17.92 -7.15 -8.93
C CYS A 36 18.17 -6.72 -7.48
N HIS A 37 17.28 -7.10 -6.55
CA HIS A 37 17.32 -6.69 -5.16
C HIS A 37 17.39 -7.91 -4.23
N PRO A 38 18.05 -7.81 -3.07
CA PRO A 38 17.98 -8.85 -2.04
C PRO A 38 16.58 -8.91 -1.44
N HIS A 39 16.37 -9.81 -0.48
CA HIS A 39 15.11 -9.92 0.27
C HIS A 39 14.62 -8.56 0.75
N ALA A 40 13.30 -8.34 0.65
CA ALA A 40 12.67 -7.04 0.90
C ALA A 40 13.11 -6.42 2.22
N ALA A 41 13.14 -7.21 3.30
CA ALA A 41 13.50 -6.72 4.62
C ALA A 41 14.98 -6.32 4.73
N ASP A 42 15.88 -7.08 4.10
CA ASP A 42 17.30 -6.72 4.04
C ASP A 42 17.52 -5.48 3.20
N TRP A 43 16.80 -5.34 2.09
CA TRP A 43 16.88 -4.16 1.25
C TRP A 43 16.35 -2.92 2.01
N ALA A 44 15.15 -3.01 2.60
CA ALA A 44 14.51 -1.92 3.32
C ALA A 44 15.42 -1.37 4.44
N ARG A 45 15.95 -2.24 5.29
CA ARG A 45 16.84 -1.84 6.40
C ARG A 45 18.17 -1.24 5.93
N ARG A 46 18.69 -1.66 4.78
CA ARG A 46 20.00 -1.19 4.27
C ARG A 46 19.90 0.11 3.49
N PHE A 47 18.80 0.32 2.76
CA PHE A 47 18.72 1.39 1.76
C PHE A 47 17.68 2.47 2.08
N LEU A 48 16.78 2.21 3.02
CA LEU A 48 15.75 3.16 3.42
C LEU A 48 15.96 3.62 4.86
N THR A 49 15.54 4.85 5.13
CA THR A 49 15.40 5.39 6.48
C THR A 49 13.95 5.81 6.72
N VAL A 50 13.51 5.75 7.97
CA VAL A 50 12.21 6.26 8.38
C VAL A 50 12.39 7.61 9.06
N LYS A 51 11.80 8.65 8.50
CA LYS A 51 11.80 10.00 9.06
C LYS A 51 10.40 10.56 9.02
N ASP A 52 9.93 11.06 10.17
CA ASP A 52 8.57 11.61 10.31
C ASP A 52 7.47 10.65 9.83
N GLY A 53 7.67 9.34 10.08
CA GLY A 53 6.76 8.27 9.67
C GLY A 53 6.78 7.92 8.17
N LYS A 54 7.73 8.46 7.41
CA LYS A 54 7.86 8.23 5.97
C LYS A 54 9.19 7.57 5.63
N LEU A 55 9.15 6.64 4.67
CA LEU A 55 10.33 6.12 4.02
C LEU A 55 11.02 7.19 3.19
N GLN A 56 12.33 7.30 3.35
CA GLN A 56 13.23 8.09 2.53
C GLN A 56 14.26 7.16 1.88
N GLY A 57 14.40 7.24 0.57
CA GLY A 57 15.49 6.59 -0.14
C GLY A 57 16.75 7.47 -0.15
N ARG A 58 17.93 6.85 -0.28
CA ARG A 58 19.21 7.57 -0.38
C ARG A 58 19.24 8.66 -1.48
N HIS A 59 18.60 8.39 -2.60
CA HIS A 59 18.50 9.31 -3.75
C HIS A 59 17.10 9.88 -3.97
N HIS A 60 16.12 9.39 -3.19
CA HIS A 60 14.71 9.72 -3.30
C HIS A 60 14.16 10.04 -1.92
N THR A 61 14.66 11.15 -1.35
CA THR A 61 14.38 11.51 0.04
C THR A 61 12.92 11.90 0.26
N ASP A 62 12.35 12.66 -0.67
CA ASP A 62 10.99 13.20 -0.54
C ASP A 62 10.00 12.61 -1.56
N ASP A 63 10.48 11.80 -2.50
CA ASP A 63 9.73 11.34 -3.67
C ASP A 63 9.80 9.82 -3.90
N LEU A 64 10.12 9.03 -2.86
CA LEU A 64 10.21 7.57 -2.98
C LEU A 64 8.95 6.93 -3.58
N ILE A 65 7.75 7.42 -3.22
CA ILE A 65 6.50 6.94 -3.83
C ILE A 65 6.50 7.17 -5.36
N VAL A 66 6.98 8.32 -5.83
CA VAL A 66 7.06 8.64 -7.26
C VAL A 66 8.08 7.75 -7.96
N PHE A 67 9.20 7.44 -7.30
CA PHE A 67 10.15 6.46 -7.81
C PHE A 67 9.48 5.09 -7.97
N LEU A 68 8.77 4.60 -6.95
CA LEU A 68 8.09 3.30 -6.99
C LEU A 68 7.05 3.22 -8.13
N GLN A 69 6.30 4.30 -8.39
CA GLN A 69 5.34 4.38 -9.50
C GLN A 69 5.96 4.11 -10.88
N HIS A 70 7.24 4.41 -11.05
CA HIS A 70 7.95 4.27 -12.32
C HIS A 70 8.94 3.12 -12.35
N HIS A 71 9.09 2.38 -11.24
CA HIS A 71 10.08 1.33 -11.09
C HIS A 71 9.43 -0.05 -10.91
N TYR A 72 8.94 -0.61 -12.02
CA TYR A 72 8.40 -1.98 -12.14
C TYR A 72 7.17 -2.33 -11.30
N LEU A 73 6.67 -1.41 -10.49
CA LEU A 73 5.55 -1.65 -9.60
C LEU A 73 4.21 -1.19 -10.23
N PRO A 74 3.20 -2.07 -10.33
CA PRO A 74 1.86 -1.66 -10.77
C PRO A 74 1.28 -0.58 -9.87
N GLN A 75 0.55 0.37 -10.45
CA GLN A 75 0.02 1.53 -9.72
C GLN A 75 -0.81 1.15 -8.48
N ASN A 76 -1.58 0.07 -8.56
CA ASN A 76 -2.41 -0.43 -7.45
C ASN A 76 -1.60 -1.08 -6.31
N LEU A 77 -0.32 -1.38 -6.54
CA LEU A 77 0.57 -1.98 -5.55
C LEU A 77 1.59 -0.97 -4.97
N VAL A 78 1.63 0.27 -5.47
CA VAL A 78 2.55 1.31 -4.98
C VAL A 78 2.40 1.52 -3.48
N GLN A 79 1.19 1.85 -3.02
CA GLN A 79 0.96 2.11 -1.60
C GLN A 79 1.15 0.84 -0.74
N PRO A 80 0.56 -0.32 -1.10
CA PRO A 80 0.79 -1.56 -0.33
C PRO A 80 2.27 -1.94 -0.20
N MET A 81 3.05 -1.80 -1.28
CA MET A 81 4.48 -2.08 -1.26
C MET A 81 5.24 -1.09 -0.37
N TYR A 82 4.92 0.21 -0.47
CA TYR A 82 5.49 1.23 0.39
C TYR A 82 5.23 0.92 1.87
N ASP A 83 4.01 0.57 2.23
CA ASP A 83 3.63 0.26 3.62
C ASP A 83 4.35 -0.99 4.13
N MET A 84 4.50 -2.01 3.28
CA MET A 84 5.25 -3.22 3.62
C MET A 84 6.74 -2.93 3.84
N LEU A 85 7.36 -2.12 2.98
CA LEU A 85 8.76 -1.68 3.14
C LEU A 85 8.93 -0.80 4.38
N LEU A 86 7.95 0.03 4.72
CA LEU A 86 7.96 0.87 5.92
C LEU A 86 7.94 -0.01 7.18
N ALA A 87 7.08 -1.02 7.21
CA ALA A 87 7.04 -1.98 8.29
C ALA A 87 8.38 -2.70 8.46
N GLN A 88 9.00 -3.15 7.36
CA GLN A 88 10.29 -3.85 7.39
C GLN A 88 11.50 -2.96 7.74
N ALA A 89 11.48 -1.68 7.38
CA ALA A 89 12.52 -0.73 7.76
C ALA A 89 12.48 -0.37 9.25
N SER A 90 11.34 -0.60 9.91
CA SER A 90 11.11 -0.23 11.31
C SER A 90 11.33 -1.39 12.30
N THR A 91 11.81 -2.55 11.83
CA THR A 91 12.15 -3.72 12.66
C THR A 91 13.64 -3.82 12.92
#